data_AF-A0A3D1JMG7-F1
#
_entry.id   AF-A0A3D1JMG7-F1
#
_cell.length_a   1.000
_cell.length_b   1.000
_cell.length_c   1.000
_cell.angle_alpha   90.00
_cell.angle_beta   90.00
_cell.angle_gamma   90.00
#
_symmetry.space_group_name_H-M   'P 1'
#
loop_
_entity.id
_entity.type
_entity.pdbx_description
1 polymer ?
#
loop_
_entity_poly.entity_id
_entity_poly.type
_entity_poly.pdbx_seq_one_letter_code
_entity_poly.pdbx_strand_id
1 'polypeptide(L)'
;MHPTPTTSTPALRPGERIGGIVLNEAGDYQHHLVLLPARPKAGLTWQAAKDWAASVGGELPTPQEQSLLFAHCKDHLPEAWCWSNKEAADASYAWFFYFYSGLQGIYSKSFEGSAVAVRRLILESFNSFGGTAAPAPAQAKTIAALRKRLERWELDHLRALSVSLHQQLEAAHERAERLQSELDRAWRNAEAWQDDAMELVKQLEASGEQIGITQAGQLVVVEQEGGAA
;
A
#
# COMPACT_ATOMS: atom_id res chain seq x y z
N MET A 1 -47.44 7.33 -3.13
CA MET A 1 -46.12 7.90 -3.50
C MET A 1 -45.17 7.68 -2.33
N HIS A 2 -44.24 6.74 -2.45
CA HIS A 2 -43.16 6.62 -1.45
C HIS A 2 -42.17 7.77 -1.67
N PRO A 3 -41.76 8.51 -0.62
CA PRO A 3 -40.61 9.40 -0.74
C PRO A 3 -39.38 8.53 -0.98
N THR A 4 -38.76 8.65 -2.14
CA THR A 4 -37.41 8.15 -2.38
C THR A 4 -36.48 8.81 -1.38
N PRO A 5 -35.71 8.05 -0.57
CA PRO A 5 -34.70 8.65 0.27
C PRO A 5 -33.66 9.28 -0.66
N THR A 6 -33.61 10.62 -0.70
CA THR A 6 -32.53 11.34 -1.35
C THR A 6 -31.27 11.03 -0.55
N THR A 7 -30.44 10.11 -1.05
CA THR A 7 -29.08 9.95 -0.56
C THR A 7 -28.39 11.28 -0.79
N SER A 8 -28.31 12.10 0.26
CA SER A 8 -27.58 13.36 0.24
C SER A 8 -26.09 13.03 0.26
N THR A 9 -25.58 12.51 -0.87
CA THR A 9 -24.14 12.46 -1.12
C THR A 9 -23.65 13.90 -1.00
N PRO A 10 -22.70 14.20 -0.10
CA PRO A 10 -22.19 15.56 0.02
C PRO A 10 -21.66 16.02 -1.34
N ALA A 11 -22.17 17.15 -1.83
CA ALA A 11 -21.75 17.68 -3.11
C ALA A 11 -20.26 18.04 -3.06
N LEU A 12 -19.43 17.29 -3.79
CA LEU A 12 -18.03 17.61 -4.00
C LEU A 12 -17.92 18.83 -4.92
N ARG A 13 -17.02 19.75 -4.59
CA ARG A 13 -16.65 20.84 -5.49
C ARG A 13 -15.80 20.27 -6.65
N PRO A 14 -15.75 20.93 -7.82
CA PRO A 14 -14.91 20.49 -8.92
C PRO A 14 -13.46 20.24 -8.49
N GLY A 15 -12.93 19.05 -8.79
CA GLY A 15 -11.58 18.65 -8.43
C GLY A 15 -11.40 18.10 -7.01
N GLU A 16 -12.39 18.19 -6.13
CA GLU A 16 -12.33 17.52 -4.82
C GLU A 16 -12.36 15.99 -4.98
N ARG A 17 -11.79 15.28 -4.00
CA ARG A 17 -11.79 13.81 -3.92
C ARG A 17 -12.14 13.34 -2.52
N ILE A 18 -12.91 12.27 -2.41
CA ILE A 18 -13.18 11.63 -1.12
C ILE A 18 -11.92 10.87 -0.69
N GLY A 19 -11.36 11.26 0.46
CA GLY A 19 -10.25 10.56 1.11
C GLY A 19 -10.68 9.38 1.99
N GLY A 20 -11.98 9.25 2.27
CA GLY A 20 -12.56 8.16 3.06
C GLY A 20 -13.31 8.65 4.30
N ILE A 21 -13.65 7.73 5.18
CA ILE A 21 -14.30 8.01 6.48
C ILE A 21 -13.22 7.99 7.57
N VAL A 22 -13.23 9.01 8.42
CA VAL A 22 -12.41 9.07 9.63
C VAL A 22 -13.27 8.62 10.81
N LEU A 23 -12.70 7.75 11.63
CA LEU A 23 -13.30 7.27 12.87
C LEU A 23 -12.56 7.89 14.06
N ASN A 24 -13.30 8.16 15.13
CA ASN A 24 -12.71 8.59 16.40
C ASN A 24 -12.08 7.42 17.16
N GLU A 25 -11.49 7.68 18.32
CA GLU A 25 -10.82 6.65 19.15
C GLU A 25 -11.77 5.53 19.62
N ALA A 26 -13.07 5.81 19.74
CA ALA A 26 -14.08 4.81 20.08
C ALA A 26 -14.53 3.95 18.89
N GLY A 27 -14.04 4.27 17.67
CA GLY A 27 -14.45 3.61 16.43
C GLY A 27 -15.73 4.18 15.82
N ASP A 28 -16.30 5.24 16.39
CA ASP A 28 -17.50 5.88 15.84
C ASP A 28 -17.15 6.82 14.69
N TYR A 29 -18.14 7.05 13.80
CA TYR A 29 -18.04 8.02 12.71
C TYR A 29 -17.66 9.41 13.24
N GLN A 30 -16.57 9.97 12.70
CA GLN A 30 -16.15 11.34 12.99
C GLN A 30 -16.51 12.28 11.84
N HIS A 31 -15.97 12.02 10.64
CA HIS A 31 -16.23 12.83 9.45
C HIS A 31 -15.85 12.10 8.16
N HIS A 32 -16.41 12.53 7.03
CA HIS A 32 -15.88 12.24 5.71
C HIS A 32 -14.72 13.19 5.41
N LEU A 33 -13.60 12.62 4.99
CA LEU A 33 -12.42 13.36 4.57
C LEU A 33 -12.53 13.71 3.09
N VAL A 34 -12.28 14.98 2.75
CA VAL A 34 -12.25 15.48 1.38
C VAL A 34 -10.90 16.12 1.09
N LEU A 35 -10.20 15.65 0.07
CA LEU A 35 -8.99 16.28 -0.47
C LEU A 35 -9.36 17.45 -1.39
N LEU A 36 -8.79 18.62 -1.12
CA LEU A 36 -8.91 19.79 -1.99
C LEU A 36 -7.90 19.69 -3.16
N PRO A 37 -8.23 20.21 -4.35
CA PRO A 37 -7.35 20.14 -5.52
C PRO A 37 -6.19 21.15 -5.47
N ALA A 38 -6.30 22.21 -4.68
CA ALA A 38 -5.28 23.26 -4.63
C ALA A 38 -3.94 22.75 -4.08
N ARG A 39 -2.82 23.25 -4.62
CA ARG A 39 -1.45 22.94 -4.18
C ARG A 39 -0.63 24.23 -4.02
N PRO A 40 0.28 24.32 -3.05
CA PRO A 40 1.19 25.45 -2.96
C PRO A 40 2.20 25.39 -4.13
N LYS A 41 2.60 26.55 -4.64
CA LYS A 41 3.56 26.64 -5.77
C LYS A 41 5.02 26.45 -5.34
N ALA A 42 5.31 26.65 -4.06
CA ALA A 42 6.63 26.54 -3.46
C ALA A 42 6.52 25.81 -2.12
N GLY A 43 7.67 25.39 -1.58
CA GLY A 43 7.75 24.87 -0.23
C GLY A 43 7.30 25.93 0.78
N LEU A 44 6.63 25.49 1.84
CA LEU A 44 6.11 26.33 2.91
C LEU A 44 6.65 25.85 4.26
N THR A 45 7.00 26.79 5.13
CA THR A 45 7.20 26.48 6.56
C THR A 45 5.91 25.97 7.17
N TRP A 46 5.98 25.29 8.31
CA TRP A 46 4.80 24.62 8.89
C TRP A 46 3.64 25.59 9.16
N GLN A 47 3.94 26.78 9.70
CA GLN A 47 2.91 27.79 9.94
C GLN A 47 2.35 28.36 8.62
N ALA A 48 3.22 28.65 7.64
CA ALA A 48 2.79 29.11 6.32
C ALA A 48 1.93 28.06 5.58
N ALA A 49 2.19 26.76 5.80
CA ALA A 49 1.39 25.67 5.26
C ALA A 49 -0.01 25.61 5.88
N LYS A 50 -0.15 25.88 7.19
CA LYS A 50 -1.45 26.01 7.85
C LYS A 50 -2.23 27.21 7.33
N ASP A 51 -1.57 28.36 7.19
CA ASP A 51 -2.19 29.58 6.70
C ASP A 51 -2.62 29.43 5.23
N TRP A 52 -1.78 28.80 4.41
CA TRP A 52 -2.11 28.45 3.03
C TRP A 52 -3.32 27.51 2.95
N ALA A 53 -3.36 26.45 3.76
CA ALA A 53 -4.49 25.53 3.77
C ALA A 53 -5.81 26.25 4.13
N ALA A 54 -5.77 27.13 5.12
CA ALA A 54 -6.91 27.98 5.49
C ALA A 54 -7.34 28.89 4.33
N SER A 55 -6.38 29.49 3.60
CA SER A 55 -6.65 30.38 2.46
C SER A 55 -7.39 29.69 1.31
N VAL A 56 -7.21 28.38 1.14
CA VAL A 56 -7.91 27.58 0.13
C VAL A 56 -9.19 26.92 0.67
N GLY A 57 -9.63 27.32 1.88
CA GLY A 57 -10.85 26.85 2.50
C GLY A 57 -10.76 25.45 3.10
N GLY A 58 -9.56 25.03 3.51
CA GLY A 58 -9.31 23.75 4.16
C GLY A 58 -8.34 23.87 5.33
N GLU A 59 -7.82 22.72 5.73
CA GLU A 59 -6.83 22.60 6.81
C GLU A 59 -5.76 21.60 6.40
N LEU A 60 -4.61 21.62 7.09
CA LEU A 60 -3.66 20.52 6.98
C LEU A 60 -4.30 19.23 7.53
N PRO A 61 -4.02 18.07 6.91
CA PRO A 61 -4.51 16.80 7.40
C PRO A 61 -3.81 16.36 8.69
N THR A 62 -4.53 15.62 9.54
CA THR A 62 -3.92 14.87 10.65
C THR A 62 -3.09 13.69 10.13
N PRO A 63 -2.21 13.09 10.95
CA PRO A 63 -1.46 11.90 10.51
C PRO A 63 -2.36 10.74 10.09
N GLN A 64 -3.51 10.54 10.76
CA GLN A 64 -4.50 9.53 10.39
C GLN A 64 -5.12 9.84 9.03
N GLU A 65 -5.48 11.11 8.80
CA GLU A 65 -6.03 11.56 7.52
C GLU A 65 -5.02 11.42 6.38
N GLN A 66 -3.73 11.69 6.62
CA GLN A 66 -2.67 11.50 5.62
C GLN A 66 -2.57 10.03 5.17
N SER A 67 -2.66 9.07 6.10
CA SER A 67 -2.70 7.65 5.75
C SER A 67 -3.91 7.29 4.88
N LEU A 68 -5.09 7.82 5.20
CA LEU A 68 -6.30 7.60 4.40
C LEU A 68 -6.19 8.22 3.00
N LEU A 69 -5.64 9.44 2.91
CA LEU A 69 -5.35 10.08 1.62
C LEU A 69 -4.38 9.24 0.79
N PHE A 70 -3.31 8.72 1.39
CA PHE A 70 -2.36 7.87 0.68
C PHE A 70 -3.02 6.60 0.13
N ALA A 71 -3.95 6.00 0.89
CA ALA A 71 -4.66 4.80 0.45
C ALA A 71 -5.66 5.06 -0.68
N HIS A 72 -6.41 6.17 -0.63
CA HIS A 72 -7.56 6.40 -1.51
C HIS A 72 -7.36 7.46 -2.59
N CYS A 73 -6.33 8.31 -2.47
CA CYS A 73 -6.11 9.46 -3.32
C CYS A 73 -4.67 9.52 -3.87
N LYS A 74 -3.94 8.40 -3.92
CA LYS A 74 -2.51 8.36 -4.31
C LYS A 74 -2.21 9.11 -5.61
N ASP A 75 -3.01 8.90 -6.64
CA ASP A 75 -2.84 9.52 -7.97
C ASP A 75 -3.05 11.05 -7.98
N HIS A 76 -3.55 11.62 -6.88
CA HIS A 76 -3.80 13.04 -6.72
C HIS A 76 -2.87 13.72 -5.71
N LEU A 77 -1.93 12.97 -5.13
CA LEU A 77 -1.01 13.47 -4.13
C LEU A 77 0.36 13.78 -4.75
N PRO A 78 1.09 14.78 -4.23
CA PRO A 78 2.45 15.03 -4.71
C PRO A 78 3.37 13.87 -4.29
N GLU A 79 4.35 13.53 -5.11
CA GLU A 79 5.45 12.62 -4.75
C GLU A 79 6.48 13.31 -3.83
N ALA A 80 5.99 14.05 -2.83
CA ALA A 80 6.78 14.85 -1.90
C ALA A 80 6.30 14.62 -0.47
N TRP A 81 7.12 14.99 0.51
CA TRP A 81 6.70 15.00 1.90
C TRP A 81 5.83 16.23 2.17
N CYS A 82 4.73 16.01 2.89
CA CYS A 82 3.75 17.03 3.19
C CYS A 82 3.55 17.20 4.70
N TRP A 83 3.42 18.45 5.13
CA TRP A 83 3.12 18.78 6.51
C TRP A 83 1.78 18.20 6.99
N SER A 84 1.79 17.70 8.22
CA SER A 84 0.59 17.39 9.00
C SER A 84 0.17 18.61 9.83
N ASN A 85 -1.08 18.64 10.31
CA ASN A 85 -1.50 19.62 11.32
C ASN A 85 -0.97 19.33 12.74
N LYS A 86 -0.32 18.18 12.95
CA LYS A 86 0.11 17.73 14.28
C LYS A 86 1.51 18.25 14.62
N GLU A 87 1.59 18.95 15.75
CA GLU A 87 2.85 19.34 16.39
C GLU A 87 3.52 18.14 17.07
N ALA A 88 4.85 18.11 17.11
CA ALA A 88 5.59 17.09 17.85
C ALA A 88 5.64 17.40 19.35
N ALA A 89 6.22 16.50 20.16
CA ALA A 89 6.42 16.76 21.59
C ALA A 89 7.37 17.96 21.83
N ASP A 90 8.35 18.15 20.95
CA ASP A 90 9.16 19.37 20.89
C ASP A 90 8.45 20.40 19.98
N ALA A 91 8.17 21.57 20.55
CA ALA A 91 7.46 22.66 19.89
C ALA A 91 8.20 23.24 18.67
N SER A 92 9.46 22.88 18.45
CA SER A 92 10.22 23.26 17.25
C SER A 92 9.91 22.37 16.04
N TYR A 93 9.23 21.24 16.24
CA TYR A 93 9.01 20.22 15.22
C TYR A 93 7.52 19.96 14.96
N ALA A 94 7.22 19.51 13.75
CA ALA A 94 5.89 19.07 13.35
C ALA A 94 5.97 17.76 12.57
N TRP A 95 4.85 17.04 12.55
CA TRP A 95 4.73 15.79 11.81
C TRP A 95 4.62 16.04 10.32
N PHE A 96 5.16 15.12 9.52
CA PHE A 96 4.98 15.07 8.08
C PHE A 96 4.65 13.64 7.63
N PHE A 97 4.15 13.54 6.40
CA PHE A 97 3.91 12.29 5.70
C PHE A 97 4.55 12.34 4.32
N TYR A 98 5.35 11.33 3.98
CA TYR A 98 5.95 11.20 2.66
C TYR A 98 5.08 10.37 1.72
N PHE A 99 4.38 11.03 0.80
CA PHE A 99 3.40 10.35 -0.07
C PHE A 99 4.02 9.47 -1.17
N TYR A 100 5.34 9.54 -1.38
CA TYR A 100 6.04 8.57 -2.20
C TYR A 100 6.05 7.18 -1.53
N SER A 101 6.56 7.11 -0.29
CA SER A 101 6.81 5.84 0.42
C SER A 101 5.82 5.46 1.51
N GLY A 102 4.94 6.36 1.95
CA GLY A 102 4.05 6.14 3.09
C GLY A 102 4.70 6.39 4.46
N LEU A 103 5.91 6.96 4.50
CA LEU A 103 6.66 7.21 5.74
C LEU A 103 6.08 8.39 6.51
N GLN A 104 5.87 8.22 7.82
CA GLN A 104 5.59 9.32 8.75
C GLN A 104 6.84 9.65 9.59
N GLY A 105 7.04 10.94 9.87
CA GLY A 105 8.15 11.41 10.69
C GLY A 105 7.90 12.82 11.24
N ILE A 106 8.91 13.36 11.91
CA ILE A 106 8.90 14.74 12.41
C ILE A 106 10.03 15.55 11.74
N TYR A 107 9.78 16.83 11.51
CA TYR A 107 10.76 17.74 10.91
C TYR A 107 10.65 19.13 11.51
N SER A 108 11.73 19.91 11.46
CA SER A 108 11.76 21.26 12.04
C SER A 108 10.79 22.17 11.29
N LYS A 109 9.97 22.93 12.04
CA LYS A 109 8.94 23.82 11.49
C LYS A 109 9.50 24.95 10.63
N SER A 110 10.80 25.26 10.76
CA SER A 110 11.48 26.28 9.97
C SER A 110 11.83 25.83 8.55
N PHE A 111 11.79 24.53 8.25
CA PHE A 111 12.02 24.04 6.90
C PHE A 111 10.82 24.23 6.00
N GLU A 112 11.09 24.36 4.71
CA GLU A 112 10.07 24.48 3.68
C GLU A 112 9.71 23.11 3.12
N GLY A 113 8.42 22.79 3.14
CA GLY A 113 7.86 21.50 2.71
C GLY A 113 6.59 21.66 1.88
N SER A 114 6.14 20.56 1.28
CA SER A 114 4.87 20.58 0.55
C SER A 114 3.68 20.56 1.51
N ALA A 115 2.49 20.88 0.97
CA ALA A 115 1.25 20.82 1.72
C ALA A 115 0.11 20.35 0.82
N VAL A 116 -0.85 19.66 1.45
CA VAL A 116 -2.16 19.37 0.89
C VAL A 116 -3.21 19.89 1.86
N ALA A 117 -4.34 20.34 1.33
CA ALA A 117 -5.44 20.84 2.15
C ALA A 117 -6.61 19.86 2.10
N VAL A 118 -7.29 19.71 3.24
CA VAL A 118 -8.48 18.88 3.38
C VAL A 118 -9.65 19.67 3.93
N ARG A 119 -10.86 19.19 3.65
CA ARG A 119 -12.10 19.64 4.28
C ARG A 119 -12.76 18.45 4.97
N ARG A 120 -13.30 18.69 6.16
CA ARG A 120 -13.97 17.66 6.98
C ARG A 120 -15.46 17.85 6.88
N LEU A 121 -16.15 16.81 6.43
CA LEU A 121 -17.59 16.79 6.28
C LEU A 121 -18.20 15.97 7.39
N ILE A 122 -18.76 16.66 8.38
CA ILE A 122 -19.63 16.00 9.35
C ILE A 122 -20.96 15.80 8.63
N LEU A 123 -21.27 14.56 8.29
CA LEU A 123 -22.61 14.21 7.90
C LEU A 123 -23.36 14.13 9.21
N GLU A 124 -24.31 15.05 9.42
CA GLU A 124 -25.27 14.86 10.48
C GLU A 124 -25.89 13.48 10.27
N SER A 125 -25.85 12.65 11.31
CA SER A 125 -26.58 11.40 11.36
C SER A 125 -27.97 11.65 10.78
N PHE A 126 -28.46 10.76 9.93
CA PHE A 126 -29.76 10.83 9.24
C PHE A 126 -30.99 10.83 10.19
N ASN A 127 -30.86 11.33 11.41
CA ASN A 127 -31.90 11.52 12.41
C ASN A 127 -32.69 12.83 12.22
N SER A 128 -32.52 13.54 11.10
CA SER A 128 -33.39 14.68 10.74
C SER A 128 -34.76 14.23 10.20
N PHE A 129 -35.35 13.18 10.78
CA PHE A 129 -36.80 13.10 10.90
C PHE A 129 -37.12 13.68 12.27
N GLY A 130 -37.39 14.98 12.30
CA GLY A 130 -37.76 15.72 13.50
C GLY A 130 -38.81 14.96 14.32
N GLY A 131 -38.35 14.46 15.46
CA GLY A 131 -39.14 13.66 16.37
C GLY A 131 -38.21 13.08 17.42
N THR A 132 -38.03 13.80 18.53
CA THR A 132 -37.52 13.27 19.79
C THR A 132 -38.54 12.29 20.40
N ALA A 133 -38.90 11.26 19.63
CA ALA A 133 -39.63 10.11 20.11
C ALA A 133 -38.67 8.93 19.99
N ALA A 134 -38.42 8.25 21.12
CA ALA A 134 -37.74 6.97 21.10
C ALA A 134 -38.36 6.09 19.99
N PRO A 135 -37.54 5.35 19.21
CA PRO A 135 -38.08 4.52 18.13
C PRO A 135 -39.20 3.67 18.69
N ALA A 136 -40.36 3.70 18.01
CA ALA A 136 -41.49 2.88 18.41
C ALA A 136 -40.99 1.44 18.66
N PRO A 137 -41.43 0.74 19.71
CA PRO A 137 -40.80 -0.49 20.19
C PRO A 137 -40.66 -1.58 19.11
N ALA A 138 -41.48 -1.55 18.06
CA ALA A 138 -41.34 -2.40 16.89
C ALA A 138 -40.10 -2.06 16.01
N GLN A 139 -39.82 -0.78 15.73
CA GLN A 139 -38.68 -0.35 14.94
C GLN A 139 -37.35 -0.64 15.65
N ALA A 140 -37.29 -0.42 16.97
CA ALA A 140 -36.12 -0.75 17.78
C ALA A 140 -35.81 -2.27 17.74
N LYS A 141 -36.85 -3.11 17.83
CA LYS A 141 -36.71 -4.58 17.70
C LYS A 141 -36.21 -4.99 16.32
N THR A 142 -36.71 -4.37 15.25
CA THR A 142 -36.25 -4.66 13.88
C THR A 142 -34.79 -4.26 13.69
N ILE A 143 -34.37 -3.09 14.16
CA ILE A 143 -32.96 -2.65 14.08
C ILE A 143 -32.05 -3.61 14.86
N ALA A 144 -32.44 -4.00 16.08
CA ALA A 144 -31.69 -4.97 16.87
C ALA A 144 -31.57 -6.33 16.16
N ALA A 145 -32.64 -6.80 15.53
CA ALA A 145 -32.62 -8.05 14.77
C ALA A 145 -31.70 -7.97 13.53
N LEU A 146 -31.69 -6.83 12.83
CA LEU A 146 -30.81 -6.62 11.68
C LEU A 146 -29.35 -6.55 12.09
N ARG A 147 -29.01 -5.82 13.17
CA ARG A 147 -27.65 -5.78 13.72
C ARG A 147 -27.14 -7.16 14.09
N LYS A 148 -27.93 -7.93 14.84
CA LYS A 148 -27.57 -9.30 15.23
C LYS A 148 -27.36 -10.22 14.02
N ARG A 149 -28.15 -10.07 12.96
CA ARG A 149 -27.98 -10.82 11.71
C ARG A 149 -26.71 -10.41 10.98
N LEU A 150 -26.41 -9.11 10.95
CA LEU A 150 -25.19 -8.59 10.33
C LEU A 150 -23.95 -9.06 11.09
N GLU A 151 -23.92 -8.94 12.41
CA GLU A 151 -22.83 -9.41 13.27
C GLU A 151 -22.58 -10.91 13.09
N ARG A 152 -23.65 -11.72 13.02
CA ARG A 152 -23.53 -13.14 12.72
C ARG A 152 -22.90 -13.38 11.35
N TRP A 153 -23.41 -12.68 10.33
CA TRP A 153 -22.92 -12.83 8.96
C TRP A 153 -21.46 -12.41 8.82
N GLU A 154 -21.07 -11.29 9.43
CA GLU A 154 -19.69 -10.79 9.43
C GLU A 154 -18.74 -11.79 10.08
N LEU A 155 -19.12 -12.36 11.24
CA LEU A 155 -18.33 -13.35 11.92
C LEU A 155 -18.20 -14.67 11.14
N ASP A 156 -19.27 -15.12 10.48
CA ASP A 156 -19.22 -16.29 9.59
C ASP A 156 -18.35 -16.03 8.34
N HIS A 157 -18.44 -14.82 7.78
CA HIS A 157 -17.63 -14.41 6.63
C HIS A 157 -16.13 -14.32 6.99
N LEU A 158 -15.79 -13.70 8.12
CA LEU A 158 -14.40 -13.60 8.60
C LEU A 158 -13.80 -14.98 8.86
N ARG A 159 -14.59 -15.92 9.40
CA ARG A 159 -14.15 -17.31 9.57
C ARG A 159 -13.89 -18.00 8.24
N ALA A 160 -14.80 -17.85 7.27
CA ALA A 160 -14.62 -18.41 5.93
C ALA A 160 -13.38 -17.83 5.24
N LEU A 161 -13.16 -16.51 5.35
CA LEU A 161 -12.00 -15.85 4.78
C LEU A 161 -10.70 -16.32 5.45
N SER A 162 -10.68 -16.44 6.78
CA SER A 162 -9.52 -16.95 7.52
C SER A 162 -9.12 -18.36 7.07
N VAL A 163 -10.09 -19.26 6.91
CA VAL A 163 -9.85 -20.62 6.38
C VAL A 163 -9.32 -20.57 4.96
N SER A 164 -9.92 -19.76 4.08
CA SER A 164 -9.49 -19.63 2.70
C SER A 164 -8.06 -19.07 2.59
N LEU A 165 -7.71 -18.07 3.39
CA LEU A 165 -6.37 -17.48 3.37
C LEU A 165 -5.33 -18.47 3.91
N HIS A 166 -5.66 -19.21 4.97
CA HIS A 166 -4.78 -20.26 5.48
C HIS A 166 -4.52 -21.33 4.42
N GLN A 167 -5.55 -21.82 3.73
CA GLN A 167 -5.38 -22.79 2.63
C GLN A 167 -4.53 -22.25 1.48
N GLN A 168 -4.70 -20.96 1.13
CA GLN A 168 -3.89 -20.33 0.10
C GLN A 168 -2.42 -20.19 0.53
N LEU A 169 -2.16 -19.88 1.80
CA LEU A 169 -0.82 -19.78 2.35
C LEU A 169 -0.10 -21.14 2.33
N GLU A 170 -0.76 -22.19 2.80
CA GLU A 170 -0.21 -23.56 2.77
C GLU A 170 0.10 -23.99 1.32
N ALA A 171 -0.83 -23.77 0.39
CA ALA A 171 -0.62 -24.11 -1.01
C ALA A 171 0.52 -23.29 -1.65
N ALA A 172 0.72 -22.04 -1.24
CA ALA A 172 1.85 -21.23 -1.70
C ALA A 172 3.18 -21.73 -1.12
N HIS A 173 3.18 -22.14 0.16
CA HIS A 173 4.34 -22.71 0.83
C HIS A 173 4.78 -24.02 0.17
N GLU A 174 3.87 -24.97 -0.05
CA GLU A 174 4.16 -26.23 -0.75
C GLU A 174 4.72 -26.02 -2.16
N ARG A 175 4.24 -24.99 -2.88
CA ARG A 175 4.79 -24.64 -4.20
C ARG A 175 6.22 -24.10 -4.10
N ALA A 176 6.51 -23.29 -3.10
CA ALA A 176 7.84 -22.75 -2.89
C ALA A 176 8.85 -23.87 -2.57
N GLU A 177 8.50 -24.79 -1.67
CA GLU A 177 9.34 -25.95 -1.34
C GLU A 177 9.60 -26.85 -2.56
N ARG A 178 8.57 -27.06 -3.39
CA ARG A 178 8.71 -27.81 -4.64
C ARG A 178 9.69 -27.14 -5.61
N LEU A 179 9.52 -25.84 -5.84
CA LEU A 179 10.39 -25.08 -6.75
C LEU A 179 11.83 -25.04 -6.23
N GLN A 180 12.02 -24.90 -4.92
CA GLN A 180 13.35 -24.97 -4.31
C GLN A 180 13.98 -26.35 -4.52
N SER A 181 13.21 -27.43 -4.31
CA SER A 181 13.69 -28.80 -4.55
C SER A 181 14.06 -29.03 -6.02
N GLU A 182 13.30 -28.47 -6.96
CA GLU A 182 13.60 -28.54 -8.40
C GLU A 182 14.87 -27.76 -8.76
N LEU A 183 15.04 -26.56 -8.19
CA LEU A 183 16.23 -25.75 -8.35
C LEU A 183 17.48 -26.49 -7.82
N ASP A 184 17.41 -27.06 -6.61
CA ASP A 184 18.51 -27.82 -6.01
C ASP A 184 18.87 -29.08 -6.81
N ARG A 185 17.89 -29.71 -7.47
CA ARG A 185 18.15 -30.84 -8.37
C ARG A 185 18.81 -30.36 -9.67
N ALA A 186 18.34 -29.26 -10.24
CA ALA A 186 18.93 -28.69 -11.46
C ALA A 186 20.38 -28.25 -11.22
N TRP A 187 20.66 -27.61 -10.09
CA TRP A 187 22.01 -27.21 -9.70
C TRP A 187 22.95 -28.41 -9.53
N ARG A 188 22.54 -29.43 -8.78
CA ARG A 188 23.35 -30.65 -8.63
C ARG A 188 23.62 -31.34 -9.96
N ASN A 189 22.66 -31.36 -10.86
CA ASN A 189 22.86 -31.91 -12.20
C ASN A 189 23.86 -31.07 -13.01
N ALA A 190 23.76 -29.74 -12.94
CA ALA A 190 24.69 -28.84 -13.63
C ALA A 190 26.13 -28.96 -13.09
N GLU A 191 26.29 -29.07 -11.77
CA GLU A 191 27.58 -29.30 -11.10
C GLU A 191 28.17 -30.64 -11.53
N ALA A 192 27.37 -31.71 -11.51
CA ALA A 192 27.81 -33.03 -11.99
C ALA A 192 28.26 -33.00 -13.46
N TRP A 193 27.51 -32.32 -14.33
CA TRP A 193 27.89 -32.16 -15.74
C TRP A 193 29.18 -31.35 -15.91
N GLN A 194 29.37 -30.32 -15.08
CA GLN A 194 30.61 -29.55 -15.07
C GLN A 194 31.80 -30.41 -14.65
N ASP A 195 31.66 -31.20 -13.59
CA ASP A 195 32.69 -32.10 -13.10
C ASP A 195 33.06 -33.16 -14.15
N ASP A 196 32.05 -33.79 -14.76
CA ASP A 196 32.25 -34.77 -15.85
C ASP A 196 32.97 -34.13 -17.04
N ALA A 197 32.58 -32.92 -17.43
CA ALA A 197 33.22 -32.19 -18.52
C ALA A 197 34.68 -31.83 -18.20
N MET A 198 34.96 -31.38 -16.98
CA MET A 198 36.32 -31.06 -16.53
C MET A 198 37.20 -32.31 -16.45
N GLU A 199 36.64 -33.45 -16.03
CA GLU A 199 37.37 -34.71 -16.00
C GLU A 199 37.71 -35.20 -17.40
N LEU A 200 36.78 -35.09 -18.36
CA LEU A 200 37.05 -35.39 -19.77
C LEU A 200 38.17 -34.50 -20.33
N VAL A 201 38.17 -33.20 -20.02
CA VAL A 201 39.25 -32.27 -20.43
C VAL A 201 40.60 -32.77 -19.93
N LYS A 202 40.71 -33.13 -18.64
CA LYS A 202 41.96 -33.65 -18.06
C LYS A 202 42.42 -34.94 -18.71
N GLN A 203 41.49 -35.84 -19.03
CA GLN A 203 41.80 -37.11 -19.68
C GLN A 203 42.37 -36.90 -21.10
N LEU A 204 41.79 -35.96 -21.86
CA LEU A 204 42.30 -35.58 -23.19
C LEU A 204 43.69 -34.95 -23.09
N GLU A 205 43.90 -34.04 -22.14
CA GLU A 205 45.22 -33.42 -21.91
C GLU A 205 46.28 -34.47 -21.54
N ALA A 206 45.91 -35.48 -20.74
CA ALA A 206 46.81 -36.57 -20.38
C ALA A 206 47.18 -37.48 -21.57
N SER A 207 46.32 -37.59 -22.58
CA SER A 207 46.62 -38.32 -23.83
C SER A 207 47.37 -37.48 -24.88
N GLY A 208 47.71 -36.22 -24.56
CA GLY A 208 48.37 -35.31 -25.50
C GLY A 208 47.41 -34.65 -26.49
N GLU A 209 46.11 -34.64 -26.17
CA GLU A 209 45.06 -33.99 -26.98
C GLU A 209 44.53 -32.73 -26.25
N GLN A 210 44.01 -31.77 -26.99
CA GLN A 210 43.44 -30.53 -26.47
C GLN A 210 42.10 -30.23 -27.15
N ILE A 211 41.20 -29.55 -26.42
CA ILE A 211 39.93 -29.08 -26.94
C ILE A 211 40.13 -27.72 -27.64
N GLY A 212 39.75 -27.64 -28.92
CA GLY A 212 39.72 -26.42 -29.73
C GLY A 212 38.30 -26.02 -30.16
N ILE A 213 38.15 -24.78 -30.60
CA ILE A 213 36.92 -24.26 -31.21
C ILE A 213 37.22 -23.88 -32.67
N THR A 214 36.42 -24.39 -33.61
CA THR A 214 36.52 -24.01 -35.02
C THR A 214 35.99 -22.59 -35.24
N GLN A 215 36.32 -21.97 -36.37
CA GLN A 215 35.76 -20.66 -36.75
C GLN A 215 34.23 -20.66 -36.87
N ALA A 216 33.61 -21.84 -37.04
CA ALA A 216 32.16 -22.02 -37.03
C ALA A 216 31.57 -22.20 -35.61
N GLY A 217 32.39 -22.14 -34.56
CA GLY A 217 31.98 -22.30 -33.17
C GLY A 217 31.80 -23.76 -32.72
N GLN A 218 32.26 -24.73 -33.52
CA GLN A 218 32.16 -26.16 -33.15
C GLN A 218 33.34 -26.58 -32.28
N LEU A 219 33.07 -27.35 -31.23
CA LEU A 219 34.11 -27.97 -30.40
C LEU A 219 34.72 -29.15 -31.14
N VAL A 220 36.05 -29.21 -31.21
CA VAL A 220 36.84 -30.29 -31.83
C VAL A 220 38.00 -30.69 -30.92
N VAL A 221 38.42 -31.95 -30.99
CA VAL A 221 39.63 -32.43 -30.33
C VAL A 221 40.79 -32.35 -31.32
N VAL A 222 41.93 -31.81 -30.88
CA VAL A 222 43.16 -31.62 -31.67
C VAL A 222 44.37 -32.13 -30.89
N GLU A 223 45.28 -32.83 -31.54
CA GLU A 223 46.54 -33.27 -30.90
C GLU A 223 47.40 -32.04 -30.55
N GLN A 224 48.02 -32.03 -29.37
CA GLN A 224 49.04 -31.04 -29.04
C GLN A 224 50.27 -31.29 -29.92
N GLU A 225 50.50 -30.44 -30.92
CA GLU A 225 51.78 -30.41 -31.64
C GLU A 225 52.90 -30.14 -30.62
N GLY A 226 53.71 -31.16 -30.37
CA GLY A 226 54.87 -31.06 -29.48
C GLY A 226 55.81 -29.97 -29.98
N GLY A 227 55.83 -28.84 -29.27
CA GLY A 227 56.81 -27.78 -29.45
C GLY A 227 58.21 -28.27 -29.07
N ALA A 228 58.89 -28.89 -30.03
CA ALA A 228 60.33 -29.04 -30.06
C ALA A 228 60.88 -28.26 -31.27
N ALA A 229 61.10 -26.95 -31.06
CA ALA A 229 62.17 -26.13 -31.65
C ALA A 229 62.09 -24.71 -31.08
#